data_AF-A0A959QBD1-F1
#
_entry.id   AF-A0A959QBD1-F1
#
_cell.length_a   1.000
_cell.length_b   1.000
_cell.length_c   1.000
_cell.angle_alpha   90.00
_cell.angle_beta   90.00
_cell.angle_gamma   90.00
#
_symmetry.space_group_name_H-M   'P 1'
#
loop_
_entity.id
_entity.type
_entity.pdbx_description
1 polymer ?
#
loop_
_entity_poly.entity_id
_entity_poly.type
_entity_poly.pdbx_seq_one_letter_code
_entity_poly.pdbx_strand_id
1 'polypeptide(L)'
;MSAIKNLLLALACLSGPWLFAQQTTVYTEANAAFKQGTEFFDLGLYGKAQTEFNKAVQLLRPVNEGESQLLLMKAELGYAKSAVRQELPYGEKLMLDFIRKYQPDPIANQALIEVANYYYNAQKYEKAIEYFGLIPTWQLTEEQRSEVQFKTGYAYFIRKKFSLAKASFQP
;
A
#
# COMPACT_ATOMS: atom_id res chain seq x y z
N MET A 1 -24.76 -44.59 -41.43
CA MET A 1 -24.83 -43.12 -41.57
C MET A 1 -25.23 -42.37 -40.29
N SER A 2 -25.99 -42.98 -39.36
CA SER A 2 -26.40 -42.35 -38.08
C SER A 2 -25.24 -42.19 -37.07
N ALA A 3 -24.33 -43.16 -36.97
CA ALA A 3 -23.20 -43.13 -36.03
C ALA A 3 -22.18 -42.00 -36.30
N ILE A 4 -21.97 -41.63 -37.57
CA ILE A 4 -21.08 -40.52 -37.96
C ILE A 4 -21.69 -39.16 -37.57
N LYS A 5 -23.03 -39.05 -37.62
CA LYS A 5 -23.76 -37.84 -37.19
C LYS A 5 -23.62 -37.61 -35.68
N ASN A 6 -23.67 -38.67 -34.88
CA ASN A 6 -23.51 -38.59 -33.42
C ASN A 6 -22.06 -38.32 -33.01
N LEU A 7 -21.07 -38.76 -33.80
CA LEU A 7 -19.65 -38.47 -33.57
C LEU A 7 -19.29 -36.99 -33.84
N LEU A 8 -19.89 -36.38 -34.88
CA LEU A 8 -19.71 -34.96 -35.19
C LEU A 8 -20.38 -34.03 -34.16
N LEU A 9 -21.49 -34.46 -33.56
CA LEU A 9 -22.15 -33.74 -32.46
C LEU A 9 -21.34 -33.78 -31.14
N ALA A 10 -20.59 -34.86 -30.89
CA ALA A 10 -19.76 -34.98 -29.70
C ALA A 10 -18.47 -34.13 -29.80
N LEU A 11 -17.90 -33.94 -31.00
CA LEU A 11 -16.71 -33.09 -31.19
C LEU A 11 -17.01 -31.58 -31.07
N ALA A 12 -18.23 -31.16 -31.37
CA ALA A 12 -18.65 -29.75 -31.29
C ALA A 12 -18.82 -29.22 -29.86
N CYS A 13 -18.95 -30.11 -28.86
CA CYS A 13 -19.05 -29.72 -27.44
C CYS A 13 -17.69 -29.51 -26.76
N LEU A 14 -16.58 -29.96 -27.36
CA LEU A 14 -15.21 -29.75 -26.84
C LEU A 14 -14.56 -28.45 -27.35
N SER A 15 -15.20 -27.75 -28.29
CA SER A 15 -14.81 -26.42 -28.76
C SER A 15 -15.63 -25.32 -28.07
N GLY A 16 -15.76 -25.39 -26.74
CA GLY A 16 -16.19 -24.20 -25.99
C GLY A 16 -15.18 -23.08 -26.23
N PRO A 17 -15.60 -21.84 -26.51
CA PRO A 17 -14.65 -20.74 -26.64
C PRO A 17 -13.91 -20.63 -25.30
N TRP A 18 -12.59 -20.79 -25.37
CA TRP A 18 -11.70 -20.42 -24.28
C TRP A 18 -11.86 -18.90 -24.14
N LEU A 19 -12.77 -18.47 -23.26
CA LEU A 19 -12.98 -17.07 -22.94
C LEU A 19 -11.75 -16.60 -22.18
N PHE A 20 -10.75 -16.13 -22.93
CA PHE A 20 -9.64 -15.39 -22.36
C PHE A 20 -10.20 -14.06 -21.84
N ALA A 21 -10.29 -13.93 -20.52
CA ALA A 21 -10.45 -12.64 -19.88
C ALA A 21 -9.15 -11.84 -20.10
N GLN A 22 -9.10 -11.04 -21.18
CA GLN A 22 -7.92 -10.24 -21.52
C GLN A 22 -7.88 -8.98 -20.65
N GLN A 23 -6.77 -8.78 -19.92
CA GLN A 23 -6.52 -7.53 -19.21
C GLN A 23 -6.38 -6.37 -20.20
N THR A 24 -6.84 -5.18 -19.81
CA THR A 24 -6.78 -3.99 -20.66
C THR A 24 -5.32 -3.54 -20.86
N THR A 25 -5.04 -2.94 -22.02
CA THR A 25 -3.71 -2.35 -22.30
C THR A 25 -3.34 -1.31 -21.25
N VAL A 26 -4.30 -0.48 -20.83
CA VAL A 26 -4.12 0.54 -19.78
C VAL A 26 -3.66 -0.08 -18.47
N TYR A 27 -4.32 -1.16 -18.01
CA TYR A 27 -3.91 -1.85 -16.78
C TYR A 27 -2.50 -2.43 -16.91
N THR A 28 -2.17 -3.01 -18.06
CA THR A 28 -0.84 -3.60 -18.32
C THR A 28 0.27 -2.56 -18.23
N GLU A 29 0.08 -1.39 -18.85
CA GLU A 29 1.02 -0.27 -18.80
C GLU A 29 1.14 0.33 -17.40
N ALA A 30 0.01 0.49 -16.70
CA ALA A 30 0.02 0.99 -15.33
C ALA A 30 0.75 0.04 -14.37
N ASN A 31 0.56 -1.27 -14.53
CA ASN A 31 1.25 -2.29 -13.74
C ASN A 31 2.76 -2.30 -14.03
N ALA A 32 3.16 -2.11 -15.30
CA ALA A 32 4.57 -1.97 -15.65
C ALA A 32 5.21 -0.74 -14.97
N ALA A 33 4.55 0.42 -15.01
CA ALA A 33 5.01 1.62 -14.31
C ALA A 33 5.06 1.42 -12.79
N PHE A 34 4.07 0.77 -12.19
CA PHE A 34 4.07 0.45 -10.76
C PHE A 34 5.25 -0.46 -10.37
N LYS A 35 5.54 -1.49 -11.16
CA LYS A 35 6.69 -2.40 -10.92
C LYS A 35 8.01 -1.64 -11.00
N GLN A 36 8.19 -0.84 -12.04
CA GLN A 36 9.40 -0.03 -12.20
C GLN A 36 9.56 0.99 -11.05
N GLY A 37 8.46 1.60 -10.61
CA GLY A 37 8.46 2.47 -9.43
C GLY A 37 8.89 1.75 -8.15
N THR A 38 8.44 0.50 -7.98
CA THR A 38 8.84 -0.36 -6.85
C THR A 38 10.32 -0.70 -6.90
N GLU A 39 10.84 -1.09 -8.07
CA GLU A 39 12.27 -1.35 -8.26
C GLU A 39 13.14 -0.12 -7.93
N PHE A 40 12.76 1.06 -8.43
CA PHE A 40 13.46 2.29 -8.09
C PHE A 40 13.36 2.63 -6.60
N PHE A 41 12.23 2.35 -5.96
CA PHE A 41 12.06 2.58 -4.53
C PHE A 41 13.01 1.70 -3.71
N ASP A 42 13.08 0.41 -4.04
CA ASP A 42 13.94 -0.56 -3.36
C ASP A 42 15.43 -0.24 -3.56
N LEU A 43 15.79 0.32 -4.71
CA LEU A 43 17.13 0.84 -4.99
C LEU A 43 17.43 2.20 -4.32
N GLY A 44 16.48 2.79 -3.59
CA GLY A 44 16.63 4.11 -2.96
C GLY A 44 16.55 5.30 -3.92
N LEU A 45 16.20 5.07 -5.18
CA LEU A 45 16.05 6.09 -6.23
C LEU A 45 14.66 6.74 -6.16
N TYR A 46 14.35 7.33 -5.01
CA TYR A 46 12.98 7.77 -4.67
C TYR A 46 12.38 8.80 -5.63
N GLY A 47 13.18 9.70 -6.23
CA GLY A 47 12.67 10.64 -7.24
C GLY A 47 12.20 9.95 -8.53
N LYS A 48 12.92 8.91 -8.96
CA LYS A 48 12.50 8.07 -10.10
C LYS A 48 11.29 7.22 -9.74
N ALA A 49 11.31 6.60 -8.56
CA ALA A 49 10.18 5.85 -8.03
C ALA A 49 8.89 6.68 -8.02
N GLN A 50 8.97 7.90 -7.49
CA GLN A 50 7.85 8.82 -7.43
C GLN A 50 7.30 9.17 -8.82
N THR A 51 8.17 9.34 -9.82
CA THR A 51 7.77 9.59 -11.21
C THR A 51 6.97 8.42 -11.78
N GLU A 52 7.47 7.19 -11.62
CA GLU A 52 6.80 5.99 -12.14
C GLU A 52 5.50 5.66 -11.40
N PHE A 53 5.45 5.86 -10.09
CA PHE A 53 4.20 5.72 -9.33
C PHE A 53 3.16 6.75 -9.78
N ASN A 54 3.54 8.00 -10.01
CA ASN A 54 2.62 9.02 -10.53
C ASN A 54 2.11 8.66 -11.94
N LYS A 55 2.97 8.11 -12.80
CA LYS A 55 2.56 7.58 -14.11
C LYS A 55 1.51 6.49 -13.98
N ALA A 56 1.72 5.50 -13.11
CA ALA A 56 0.73 4.46 -12.82
C ALA A 56 -0.61 5.05 -12.32
N VAL A 57 -0.56 6.03 -11.40
CA VAL A 57 -1.75 6.73 -10.90
C VAL A 57 -2.52 7.42 -12.03
N GLN A 58 -1.84 8.12 -12.93
CA GLN A 58 -2.48 8.83 -14.04
C GLN A 58 -3.17 7.87 -15.02
N LEU A 59 -2.57 6.72 -15.29
CA LEU A 59 -3.15 5.69 -16.15
C LEU A 59 -4.38 5.02 -15.52
N LEU A 60 -4.41 4.86 -14.19
CA LEU A 60 -5.47 4.12 -13.49
C LEU A 60 -6.67 4.97 -13.10
N ARG A 61 -6.50 6.27 -12.86
CA ARG A 61 -7.61 7.18 -12.51
C ARG A 61 -8.85 7.13 -13.42
N PRO A 62 -8.73 7.04 -14.76
CA PRO A 62 -9.89 6.95 -15.63
C PRO A 62 -10.57 5.56 -15.63
N VAL A 63 -9.99 4.56 -14.98
CA VAL A 63 -10.45 3.16 -15.03
C VAL A 63 -11.23 2.80 -13.76
N ASN A 64 -12.48 2.33 -13.92
CA ASN A 64 -13.35 1.95 -12.81
C ASN A 64 -13.51 0.41 -12.69
N GLU A 65 -12.39 -0.30 -12.56
CA GLU A 65 -12.34 -1.77 -12.40
C GLU A 65 -11.66 -2.14 -11.07
N GLY A 66 -12.11 -3.22 -10.42
CA GLY A 66 -11.65 -3.60 -9.07
C GLY A 66 -10.12 -3.82 -8.95
N GLU A 67 -9.51 -4.56 -9.88
CA GLU A 67 -8.06 -4.77 -9.91
C GLU A 67 -7.30 -3.45 -10.11
N SER A 68 -7.82 -2.58 -10.97
CA SER A 68 -7.28 -1.24 -11.23
C SER A 68 -7.34 -0.35 -9.98
N GLN A 69 -8.35 -0.50 -9.13
CA GLN A 69 -8.46 0.25 -7.87
C GLN A 69 -7.40 -0.17 -6.85
N LEU A 70 -7.15 -1.47 -6.66
CA LEU A 70 -6.10 -1.91 -5.74
C LEU A 70 -4.72 -1.48 -6.23
N LEU A 71 -4.45 -1.58 -7.53
CA LEU A 71 -3.20 -1.10 -8.10
C LEU A 71 -3.05 0.41 -7.95
N LEU A 72 -4.14 1.18 -8.11
CA LEU A 72 -4.16 2.62 -7.89
C LEU A 72 -3.81 2.96 -6.45
N MET A 73 -4.42 2.29 -5.47
CA MET A 73 -4.11 2.45 -4.04
C MET A 73 -2.63 2.22 -3.76
N LYS A 74 -2.06 1.13 -4.28
CA LYS A 74 -0.65 0.82 -4.12
C LYS A 74 0.25 1.87 -4.78
N ALA A 75 -0.11 2.36 -5.96
CA ALA A 75 0.64 3.40 -6.65
C ALA A 75 0.58 4.75 -5.92
N GLU A 76 -0.58 5.17 -5.41
CA GLU A 76 -0.70 6.38 -4.59
C GLU A 76 0.10 6.28 -3.29
N LEU A 77 0.10 5.11 -2.64
CA LEU A 77 0.94 4.86 -1.48
C LEU A 77 2.42 4.93 -1.83
N GLY A 78 2.84 4.28 -2.92
CA GLY A 78 4.22 4.34 -3.42
C GLY A 78 4.69 5.77 -3.70
N TYR A 79 3.81 6.59 -4.31
CA TYR A 79 4.06 8.00 -4.55
C TYR A 79 4.27 8.79 -3.25
N ALA A 80 3.38 8.61 -2.26
CA ALA A 80 3.50 9.26 -0.95
C ALA A 80 4.74 8.79 -0.17
N LYS A 81 5.01 7.48 -0.13
CA LYS A 81 6.21 6.91 0.49
C LYS A 81 7.48 7.49 -0.12
N SER A 82 7.54 7.58 -1.44
CA SER A 82 8.69 8.16 -2.14
C SER A 82 8.91 9.64 -1.79
N ALA A 83 7.84 10.41 -1.62
CA ALA A 83 7.93 11.80 -1.17
C ALA A 83 8.49 11.93 0.26
N VAL A 84 8.00 11.07 1.17
CA VAL A 84 8.47 11.03 2.57
C VAL A 84 9.95 10.65 2.64
N ARG A 85 10.39 9.66 1.86
CA ARG A 85 11.79 9.20 1.84
C ARG A 85 12.76 10.23 1.29
N GLN A 86 12.29 11.09 0.38
CA GLN A 86 13.04 12.24 -0.12
C GLN A 86 13.04 13.44 0.84
N GLU A 87 12.32 13.35 1.97
CA GLU A 87 12.11 14.46 2.90
C GLU A 87 11.52 15.72 2.24
N LEU A 88 10.69 15.54 1.21
CA LEU A 88 10.05 16.65 0.53
C LEU A 88 9.08 17.36 1.48
N PRO A 89 8.97 18.70 1.45
CA PRO A 89 8.11 19.46 2.37
C PRO A 89 6.64 19.02 2.36
N TYR A 90 6.17 18.50 1.23
CA TYR A 90 4.79 18.05 1.04
C TYR A 90 4.60 16.53 1.21
N GLY A 91 5.67 15.76 1.49
CA GLY A 91 5.58 14.29 1.59
C GLY A 91 4.69 13.82 2.74
N GLU A 92 4.76 14.52 3.87
CA GLU A 92 3.92 14.26 5.05
C GLU A 92 2.43 14.46 4.74
N LYS A 93 2.12 15.57 4.05
CA LYS A 93 0.77 15.87 3.59
C LYS A 93 0.25 14.77 2.64
N LEU A 94 1.05 14.32 1.69
CA LEU A 94 0.66 13.23 0.78
C LEU A 94 0.34 11.94 1.53
N MET A 95 1.14 11.58 2.54
CA MET A 95 0.89 10.40 3.35
C MET A 95 -0.41 10.53 4.16
N LEU A 96 -0.63 11.68 4.80
CA LEU A 96 -1.85 11.93 5.56
C LEU A 96 -3.10 12.00 4.66
N ASP A 97 -2.97 12.56 3.45
CA ASP A 97 -4.04 12.55 2.45
C ASP A 97 -4.39 11.12 2.03
N PHE A 98 -3.39 10.28 1.78
CA PHE A 98 -3.57 8.86 1.47
C PHE A 98 -4.32 8.12 2.59
N ILE A 99 -3.84 8.25 3.84
CA ILE A 99 -4.45 7.59 5.00
C ILE A 99 -5.91 8.01 5.16
N ARG A 100 -6.20 9.31 5.11
CA ARG A 100 -7.57 9.83 5.23
C ARG A 100 -8.47 9.37 4.10
N LYS A 101 -7.94 9.27 2.88
CA LYS A 101 -8.68 8.82 1.70
C LYS A 101 -9.10 7.35 1.81
N TYR A 102 -8.24 6.50 2.36
CA TYR A 102 -8.43 5.05 2.32
C TYR A 102 -8.86 4.41 3.63
N GLN A 103 -8.87 5.11 4.78
CA GLN A 103 -9.44 4.53 6.00
C GLN A 103 -10.93 4.17 5.81
N PRO A 104 -11.40 3.01 6.35
CA PRO A 104 -10.69 2.08 7.24
C PRO A 104 -10.03 0.88 6.51
N ASP A 105 -9.68 1.01 5.23
CA ASP A 105 -9.02 -0.06 4.47
C ASP A 105 -7.69 -0.50 5.13
N PRO A 106 -7.38 -1.82 5.18
CA PRO A 106 -6.12 -2.32 5.73
C PRO A 106 -4.86 -1.66 5.18
N ILE A 107 -4.86 -1.18 3.93
CA ILE A 107 -3.70 -0.50 3.33
C ILE A 107 -3.38 0.82 4.06
N ALA A 108 -4.39 1.52 4.58
CA ALA A 108 -4.20 2.77 5.30
C ALA A 108 -3.53 2.52 6.66
N ASN A 109 -3.90 1.43 7.34
CA ASN A 109 -3.27 1.03 8.59
C ASN A 109 -1.83 0.57 8.38
N GLN A 110 -1.59 -0.20 7.33
CA GLN A 110 -0.24 -0.61 6.95
C GLN A 110 0.63 0.61 6.64
N ALA A 111 0.10 1.59 5.90
CA ALA A 111 0.79 2.84 5.63
C ALA A 111 1.13 3.62 6.92
N LEU A 112 0.20 3.68 7.88
CA LEU A 112 0.43 4.30 9.19
C LEU A 112 1.56 3.61 9.97
N ILE A 113 1.55 2.27 10.07
CA ILE A 113 2.59 1.50 10.75
C ILE A 113 3.95 1.74 10.07
N GLU A 114 4.01 1.69 8.74
CA GLU A 114 5.25 1.87 7.99
C GLU A 114 5.84 3.26 8.16
N VAL A 115 5.03 4.32 8.09
CA VAL A 115 5.51 5.71 8.25
C VAL A 115 5.91 6.00 9.70
N ALA A 116 5.18 5.48 10.69
CA ALA A 116 5.55 5.59 12.09
C ALA A 116 6.90 4.91 12.35
N ASN A 117 7.07 3.69 11.84
CA ASN A 117 8.32 2.94 11.94
C ASN A 117 9.49 3.63 11.22
N TYR A 118 9.24 4.25 10.06
CA TYR A 118 10.26 5.04 9.38
C TYR A 118 10.79 6.17 10.27
N TYR A 119 9.90 6.98 10.84
CA TYR A 119 10.30 8.07 11.73
C TYR A 119 10.95 7.57 13.02
N TYR A 120 10.45 6.47 13.57
CA TYR A 120 11.04 5.83 14.74
C TYR A 120 12.49 5.40 14.48
N ASN A 121 12.73 4.70 13.38
CA ASN A 121 14.06 4.22 12.98
C ASN A 121 15.00 5.38 12.65
N ALA A 122 14.47 6.49 12.12
CA ALA A 122 15.21 7.73 11.89
C ALA A 122 15.42 8.56 13.17
N GLN A 123 15.05 8.04 14.36
CA GLN A 123 15.12 8.73 15.66
C GLN A 123 14.31 10.04 15.73
N LYS A 124 13.39 10.25 14.79
CA LYS A 124 12.45 11.38 14.75
C LYS A 124 11.24 11.04 15.65
N TYR A 125 11.50 10.87 16.95
CA TYR A 125 10.55 10.31 17.91
C TYR A 125 9.25 11.11 18.05
N GLU A 126 9.27 12.45 17.95
CA GLU A 126 8.06 13.27 17.87
C GLU A 126 7.10 12.80 16.77
N LYS A 127 7.62 12.67 15.55
CA LYS A 127 6.81 12.25 14.40
C LYS A 127 6.37 10.80 14.54
N ALA A 128 7.25 9.93 15.04
CA ALA A 128 6.88 8.54 15.31
C ALA A 128 5.68 8.44 16.26
N ILE A 129 5.70 9.20 17.37
CA ILE A 129 4.60 9.26 18.34
C ILE A 129 3.31 9.76 17.68
N GLU A 130 3.38 10.80 16.86
CA GLU A 130 2.23 11.34 16.14
C GLU A 130 1.58 10.27 15.26
N TYR A 131 2.36 9.60 14.41
CA TYR A 131 1.85 8.57 13.52
C TYR A 131 1.41 7.29 14.25
N PHE A 132 2.12 6.85 15.30
CA PHE A 132 1.67 5.72 16.12
C PHE A 132 0.31 6.00 16.78
N GLY A 133 0.08 7.25 17.21
CA GLY A 133 -1.20 7.67 17.80
C GLY A 133 -2.39 7.65 16.85
N LEU A 134 -2.16 7.59 15.53
CA LEU A 134 -3.21 7.50 14.51
C LEU A 134 -3.62 6.07 14.17
N ILE A 135 -2.88 5.06 14.64
CA ILE A 135 -3.13 3.65 14.29
C ILE A 135 -4.36 3.13 15.05
N PRO A 136 -5.39 2.60 14.35
CA PRO A 136 -6.53 1.97 15.01
C PRO A 136 -6.11 0.61 15.60
N THR A 137 -5.68 0.61 16.86
CA THR A 137 -5.10 -0.57 17.55
C THR A 137 -6.05 -1.77 17.59
N TRP A 138 -7.37 -1.57 17.52
CA TRP A 138 -8.37 -2.65 17.45
C TRP A 138 -8.33 -3.46 16.15
N GLN A 139 -7.70 -2.95 15.09
CA GLN A 139 -7.53 -3.65 13.81
C GLN A 139 -6.17 -4.36 13.69
N LEU A 140 -5.31 -4.26 14.70
CA LEU A 140 -3.99 -4.89 14.74
C LEU A 140 -4.06 -6.29 15.35
N THR A 141 -3.15 -7.16 14.92
CA THR A 141 -2.85 -8.40 15.65
C THR A 141 -2.25 -8.08 17.03
N GLU A 142 -2.23 -9.05 17.93
CA GLU A 142 -1.66 -8.89 19.27
C GLU A 142 -0.17 -8.51 19.20
N GLU A 143 0.57 -9.11 18.28
CA GLU A 143 1.99 -8.84 18.06
C GLU A 143 2.20 -7.41 17.55
N GLN A 144 1.43 -7.00 16.54
CA GLN A 144 1.51 -5.63 15.99
C GLN A 144 1.15 -4.59 17.04
N ARG A 145 0.13 -4.85 17.87
CA ARG A 145 -0.27 -3.96 18.95
C ARG A 145 0.84 -3.82 19.98
N SER A 146 1.44 -4.93 20.39
CA SER A 146 2.56 -4.97 21.34
C SER A 146 3.76 -4.20 20.79
N GLU A 147 4.08 -4.37 19.51
CA GLU A 147 5.17 -3.65 18.84
C GLU A 147 4.92 -2.14 18.80
N VAL A 148 3.73 -1.71 18.39
CA VAL A 148 3.33 -0.29 18.35
C VAL A 148 3.35 0.32 19.76
N GLN A 149 2.80 -0.35 20.76
CA GLN A 149 2.81 0.10 22.15
C GLN A 149 4.24 0.24 22.69
N PHE A 150 5.09 -0.77 22.49
CA PHE A 150 6.47 -0.75 22.93
C PHE A 150 7.27 0.38 22.29
N LYS A 151 7.19 0.54 20.96
CA LYS A 151 7.88 1.61 20.23
C LYS A 151 7.37 2.99 20.64
N THR A 152 6.07 3.14 20.85
CA THR A 152 5.47 4.39 21.35
C THR A 152 5.99 4.73 22.75
N GLY A 153 6.01 3.74 23.65
CA GLY A 153 6.54 3.90 25.00
C GLY A 153 8.02 4.27 25.03
N TYR A 154 8.84 3.60 24.20
CA TYR A 154 10.25 3.94 24.05
C TYR A 154 10.45 5.36 23.52
N ALA A 155 9.71 5.74 22.48
CA ALA A 155 9.76 7.10 21.94
C ALA A 155 9.40 8.14 23.01
N TYR A 156 8.34 7.91 23.81
CA TYR A 156 8.00 8.78 24.94
C TYR A 156 9.10 8.84 26.00
N PHE A 157 9.74 7.70 26.29
CA PHE A 157 10.82 7.62 27.27
C PHE A 157 12.04 8.46 26.85
N ILE A 158 12.50 8.33 25.60
CA ILE A 158 13.60 9.14 25.06
C ILE A 158 13.26 10.64 25.11
N ARG A 159 11.99 10.98 24.90
CA ARG A 159 11.47 12.34 25.01
C ARG A 159 11.20 12.80 26.44
N LYS A 160 11.61 12.02 27.45
CA LYS A 160 11.44 12.30 28.88
C LYS A 160 9.98 12.48 29.31
N LYS A 161 9.04 11.98 28.52
CA LYS A 161 7.60 11.96 28.80
C LYS A 161 7.24 10.71 29.60
N PHE A 162 7.83 10.58 30.80
CA PHE A 162 7.82 9.32 31.56
C PHE A 162 6.43 8.82 31.94
N SER A 163 5.49 9.71 32.24
CA SER A 163 4.10 9.31 32.54
C SER A 163 3.42 8.64 31.35
N LEU A 164 3.62 9.17 30.14
CA LEU A 164 3.08 8.60 28.91
C LEU A 164 3.81 7.30 28.53
N ALA A 165 5.14 7.28 28.68
CA ALA A 165 5.93 6.07 28.45
C ALA A 165 5.45 4.91 29.33
N LYS A 166 5.26 5.16 30.63
CA LYS A 166 4.74 4.18 31.58
C LYS A 166 3.38 3.65 31.14
N ALA A 167 2.46 4.52 30.73
CA ALA A 167 1.14 4.12 30.25
C ALA A 167 1.22 3.23 28.99
N SER A 168 2.17 3.50 28.08
CA SER A 168 2.35 2.69 26.87
C SER A 168 2.95 1.30 27.12
N PHE A 169 3.62 1.07 28.26
CA PHE A 169 4.18 -0.24 28.62
C PHE A 169 3.22 -1.12 29.43
N GLN A 170 2.03 -0.61 29.75
CA GLN A 170 1.01 -1.40 30.43
C GLN A 170 0.26 -2.26 29.41
N PRO A 171 -0.07 -3.53 29.75
CA PRO A 171 -0.84 -4.42 28.89
C PRO A 171 -2.27 -3.92 28.66
#